data_AF-A0A955KHR6-F1
#
_entry.id   AF-A0A955KHR6-F1
#
_cell.length_a   1.000
_cell.length_b   1.000
_cell.length_c   1.000
_cell.angle_alpha   90.00
_cell.angle_beta   90.00
_cell.angle_gamma   90.00
#
_symmetry.space_group_name_H-M   'P 1'
#
loop_
_entity.id
_entity.type
_entity.pdbx_description
1 polymer ?
#
loop_
_entity_poly.entity_id
_entity_poly.type
_entity_poly.pdbx_seq_one_letter_code
_entity_poly.pdbx_strand_id
1 'polypeptide(L)'
;MSIFQKIVDWNNERGLLEQGFDYTKEVSFIVEELLESTGKFDSVTARNEATRFATEMVGKASVDEEKVVDAFADIIVFASGAIAKLGYDPTKVMDEVYTEINSRSGELREGKFVKDPQAILYTADLKSCRYSEEE
;
A
#
# COMPACT_ATOMS: atom_id res chain seq x y z
N MET A 1 -17.02 -7.26 -7.14
CA MET A 1 -15.89 -6.40 -7.59
C MET A 1 -14.61 -6.99 -7.04
N SER A 2 -13.54 -7.08 -7.85
CA SER A 2 -12.24 -7.59 -7.36
C SER A 2 -11.59 -6.57 -6.41
N ILE A 3 -10.66 -7.04 -5.59
CA ILE A 3 -9.91 -6.15 -4.68
C ILE A 3 -9.09 -5.11 -5.44
N PHE A 4 -8.49 -5.47 -6.58
CA PHE A 4 -7.75 -4.52 -7.42
C PHE A 4 -8.65 -3.41 -7.96
N GLN A 5 -9.87 -3.73 -8.39
CA GLN A 5 -10.81 -2.70 -8.84
C GLN A 5 -11.21 -1.77 -7.68
N LYS A 6 -11.47 -2.32 -6.48
CA LYS A 6 -11.74 -1.50 -5.28
C LYS A 6 -10.61 -0.51 -4.97
N ILE A 7 -9.36 -0.95 -5.10
CA ILE A 7 -8.17 -0.11 -4.86
C ILE A 7 -8.04 0.98 -5.93
N VAL A 8 -8.26 0.65 -7.20
CA VAL A 8 -8.24 1.64 -8.30
C VAL A 8 -9.33 2.70 -8.09
N ASP A 9 -10.55 2.27 -7.77
CA ASP A 9 -11.67 3.19 -7.50
C ASP A 9 -11.35 4.11 -6.31
N TRP A 10 -10.80 3.56 -5.22
CA TRP A 10 -10.39 4.32 -4.04
C TRP A 10 -9.33 5.39 -4.36
N ASN A 11 -8.38 5.09 -5.25
CA ASN A 11 -7.37 6.05 -5.70
C ASN A 11 -7.99 7.16 -6.55
N ASN A 12 -8.88 6.79 -7.48
CA ASN A 12 -9.58 7.72 -8.34
C ASN A 12 -10.48 8.69 -7.53
N GLU A 13 -11.27 8.17 -6.60
CA GLU A 13 -12.15 8.98 -5.74
C GLU A 13 -11.41 10.01 -4.89
N ARG A 14 -10.13 9.77 -4.59
CA ARG A 14 -9.26 10.63 -3.77
C ARG A 14 -8.35 11.53 -4.58
N GLY A 15 -8.47 11.55 -5.91
CA GLY A 15 -7.66 12.41 -6.76
C GLY A 15 -6.20 11.95 -6.88
N LEU A 16 -5.90 10.68 -6.57
CA LEU A 16 -4.53 10.16 -6.54
C LEU A 16 -4.02 9.78 -7.93
N LEU A 17 -4.90 9.28 -8.81
CA LEU A 17 -4.52 8.92 -10.17
C LEU A 17 -4.19 10.16 -11.01
N GLU A 18 -4.86 11.28 -10.74
CA GLU A 18 -4.68 12.56 -11.43
C GLU A 18 -3.33 13.22 -11.12
N GLN A 19 -2.65 12.80 -10.04
CA GLN A 19 -1.30 13.28 -9.73
C GLN A 19 -0.24 12.75 -10.70
N GLY A 20 -0.58 11.71 -11.49
CA GLY A 20 0.34 11.06 -12.41
C GLY A 20 1.36 10.16 -11.71
N PHE A 21 2.22 9.54 -12.51
CA PHE A 21 3.22 8.60 -12.03
C PHE A 21 4.55 9.31 -11.71
N ASP A 22 5.02 9.19 -10.47
CA ASP A 22 6.37 9.56 -10.05
C ASP A 22 7.08 8.31 -9.54
N TYR A 23 7.99 7.77 -10.35
CA TYR A 23 8.62 6.48 -10.05
C TYR A 23 9.35 6.47 -8.70
N THR A 24 10.00 7.57 -8.32
CA THR A 24 10.72 7.65 -7.03
C THR A 24 9.73 7.63 -5.89
N LYS A 25 8.61 8.36 -6.02
CA LYS A 25 7.54 8.38 -5.03
C LYS A 25 6.87 7.02 -4.88
N GLU A 26 6.50 6.35 -5.98
CA GLU A 26 5.85 5.04 -5.91
C GLU A 26 6.76 3.96 -5.29
N VAL A 27 8.04 3.95 -5.64
CA VAL A 27 9.03 3.05 -5.01
C VAL A 27 9.18 3.36 -3.52
N SER A 28 9.14 4.64 -3.13
CA SER A 28 9.26 5.01 -1.71
C SER A 28 8.13 4.45 -0.86
N PHE A 29 6.90 4.39 -1.36
CA PHE A 29 5.78 3.79 -0.63
C PHE A 29 6.00 2.29 -0.39
N ILE A 30 6.46 1.55 -1.40
CA ILE A 30 6.74 0.12 -1.25
C ILE A 30 7.90 -0.11 -0.26
N VAL A 31 8.97 0.68 -0.35
CA VAL A 31 10.12 0.55 0.55
C VAL A 31 9.76 0.90 1.99
N GLU A 32 8.87 1.88 2.21
CA GLU A 32 8.36 2.23 3.54
C GLU A 32 7.72 1.02 4.22
N GLU A 33 6.79 0.34 3.53
CA GLU A 33 6.10 -0.85 4.05
C GLU A 33 7.09 -2.01 4.31
N LEU A 34 8.09 -2.19 3.44
CA LEU A 34 9.14 -3.18 3.64
C LEU A 34 9.97 -2.88 4.90
N LEU A 35 10.32 -1.62 5.14
CA LEU A 35 11.06 -1.22 6.35
C LEU A 35 10.22 -1.42 7.61
N GLU A 36 8.96 -1.00 7.60
CA GLU A 36 8.02 -1.19 8.72
C GLU A 36 7.84 -2.69 9.05
N SER A 37 7.76 -3.55 8.04
CA SER A 37 7.58 -5.00 8.22
C SER A 37 8.69 -5.67 9.05
N THR A 38 9.88 -5.04 9.13
CA THR A 38 10.99 -5.57 9.92
C THR A 38 10.84 -5.36 11.43
N GLY A 39 9.91 -4.49 11.85
CA GLY A 39 9.74 -4.04 13.24
C GLY A 39 10.89 -3.18 13.77
N LYS A 40 11.87 -2.82 12.93
CA LYS A 40 13.03 -1.99 13.33
C LYS A 40 12.80 -0.50 13.16
N PHE A 41 11.82 -0.13 12.33
CA PHE A 41 11.51 1.25 11.97
C PHE A 41 10.07 1.56 12.35
N ASP A 42 9.85 2.68 13.02
CA ASP A 42 8.53 3.28 13.14
C ASP A 42 8.13 3.99 11.84
N SER A 43 6.86 4.37 11.72
CA SER A 43 6.32 4.97 10.49
C SER A 43 6.91 6.34 10.12
N VAL A 44 7.56 7.06 11.03
CA VAL A 44 8.21 8.32 10.67
C VAL A 44 9.60 8.04 10.10
N THR A 45 10.34 7.18 10.79
CA THR A 45 11.70 6.80 10.40
C THR A 45 11.70 5.98 9.11
N ALA A 46 10.76 5.04 8.96
CA ALA A 46 10.59 4.24 7.75
C ALA A 46 10.39 5.12 6.51
N ARG A 47 9.50 6.11 6.59
CA ARG A 47 9.22 7.04 5.48
C ARG A 47 10.44 7.85 5.04
N ASN A 48 11.20 8.36 6.01
CA ASN A 48 12.40 9.14 5.74
C ASN A 48 13.47 8.28 5.04
N GLU A 49 13.72 7.07 5.55
CA GLU A 49 14.67 6.14 4.94
C GLU A 49 14.20 5.63 3.58
N ALA A 50 12.91 5.35 3.42
CA ALA A 50 12.33 4.89 2.16
C ALA A 50 12.48 5.93 1.05
N THR A 51 12.28 7.21 1.36
CA THR A 51 12.51 8.32 0.41
C THR A 51 13.97 8.35 -0.04
N ARG A 52 14.91 8.19 0.89
CA ARG A 52 16.34 8.14 0.59
C ARG A 52 16.69 6.94 -0.30
N PHE A 53 16.27 5.74 0.08
CA PHE A 53 16.53 4.52 -0.69
C PHE A 53 15.90 4.57 -2.08
N ALA A 54 14.65 5.02 -2.21
CA ALA A 54 13.98 5.11 -3.50
C ALA A 54 14.71 6.06 -4.45
N THR A 55 15.19 7.21 -3.94
CA THR A 55 15.99 8.16 -4.73
C THR A 55 17.29 7.51 -5.22
N GLU A 56 17.97 6.74 -4.37
CA GLU A 56 19.19 6.02 -4.71
C GLU A 56 18.94 4.87 -5.71
N MET A 57 17.85 4.12 -5.56
CA MET A 57 17.48 2.96 -6.39
C MET A 57 17.02 3.37 -7.80
N VAL A 58 16.15 4.38 -7.88
CA VAL A 58 15.59 4.85 -9.16
C VAL A 58 16.62 5.69 -9.92
N GLY A 59 17.31 6.60 -9.23
CA GLY A 59 18.34 7.45 -9.83
C GLY A 59 17.87 8.19 -11.08
N LYS A 60 18.77 8.36 -12.07
CA LYS A 60 18.45 8.95 -13.39
C LYS A 60 18.02 7.93 -14.43
N ALA A 61 17.60 6.73 -14.03
CA ALA A 61 17.33 5.66 -14.97
C ALA A 61 16.13 6.00 -15.86
N SER A 62 16.34 6.00 -17.18
CA SER A 62 15.26 5.90 -18.16
C SER A 62 14.86 4.43 -18.20
N VAL A 63 13.81 4.07 -17.46
CA VAL A 63 13.30 2.71 -17.41
C VAL A 63 12.11 2.58 -18.36
N ASP A 64 12.04 1.45 -19.03
CA ASP A 64 10.91 1.03 -19.85
C ASP A 64 9.67 0.82 -18.97
N GLU A 65 8.56 1.51 -19.29
CA GLU A 65 7.33 1.50 -18.50
C GLU A 65 6.78 0.09 -18.30
N GLU A 66 6.84 -0.76 -19.33
CA GLU A 66 6.34 -2.14 -19.25
C GLU A 66 7.13 -2.97 -18.23
N LYS A 67 8.43 -2.72 -18.10
CA LYS A 67 9.27 -3.40 -17.11
C LYS A 67 8.99 -2.93 -15.68
N VAL A 68 8.61 -1.66 -15.51
CA VAL A 68 8.19 -1.15 -14.20
C VAL A 68 6.87 -1.80 -13.78
N VAL A 69 5.91 -1.89 -14.70
CA VAL A 69 4.62 -2.55 -14.45
C VAL A 69 4.81 -4.03 -14.10
N ASP A 70 5.65 -4.76 -14.84
CA ASP A 70 5.99 -6.16 -14.57
C ASP A 70 6.59 -6.34 -13.17
N ALA A 71 7.57 -5.51 -12.80
CA ALA A 71 8.19 -5.56 -11.48
C ALA A 71 7.20 -5.28 -10.34
N PHE A 72 6.26 -4.34 -10.52
CA PHE A 72 5.23 -4.06 -9.53
C PHE A 72 4.22 -5.21 -9.40
N ALA A 73 3.89 -5.88 -10.50
CA ALA A 73 3.06 -7.08 -10.47
C ALA A 73 3.77 -8.22 -9.70
N ASP A 74 5.06 -8.43 -9.95
CA ASP A 74 5.88 -9.42 -9.23
C ASP A 74 5.92 -9.15 -7.73
N ILE A 75 6.06 -7.89 -7.31
CA ILE A 75 6.01 -7.50 -5.90
C ILE A 75 4.68 -7.93 -5.25
N ILE A 76 3.55 -7.70 -5.92
CA ILE A 76 2.23 -8.13 -5.43
C ILE A 76 2.16 -9.66 -5.32
N VAL A 77 2.69 -10.39 -6.31
CA VAL A 77 2.76 -11.86 -6.28
C VAL A 77 3.61 -12.35 -5.11
N PHE A 78 4.79 -11.78 -4.88
CA PHE A 78 5.66 -12.19 -3.77
C PHE A 78 5.08 -11.81 -2.41
N ALA A 79 4.48 -10.62 -2.27
CA ALA A 79 3.85 -10.18 -1.04
C ALA A 79 2.67 -11.07 -0.67
N SER A 80 1.77 -11.35 -1.62
CA SER A 80 0.64 -12.26 -1.39
C SER A 80 1.10 -13.68 -1.04
N GLY A 81 2.14 -14.19 -1.70
CA GLY A 81 2.76 -15.47 -1.35
C GLY A 81 3.39 -15.49 0.05
N ALA A 82 4.02 -14.38 0.48
CA ALA A 82 4.58 -14.26 1.82
C ALA A 82 3.49 -14.24 2.90
N ILE A 83 2.39 -13.52 2.68
CA ILE A 83 1.21 -13.52 3.55
C ILE A 83 0.66 -14.95 3.71
N ALA A 84 0.51 -15.68 2.60
CA ALA A 84 0.06 -17.07 2.62
C ALA A 84 1.01 -17.99 3.42
N LYS A 85 2.33 -17.83 3.27
CA LYS A 85 3.33 -18.60 4.02
C LYS A 85 3.30 -18.33 5.53
N LEU A 86 2.79 -17.17 5.95
CA LEU A 86 2.56 -16.85 7.37
C LEU A 86 1.25 -17.44 7.92
N GLY A 87 0.49 -18.15 7.09
CA GLY A 87 -0.77 -18.82 7.47
C GLY A 87 -2.01 -17.93 7.35
N TYR A 88 -1.94 -16.86 6.57
CA TYR A 88 -3.06 -15.94 6.34
C TYR A 88 -3.60 -16.06 4.91
N ASP A 89 -4.91 -15.92 4.75
CA ASP A 89 -5.56 -15.80 3.45
C ASP A 89 -5.32 -14.38 2.88
N PRO A 90 -4.54 -14.22 1.80
CA PRO A 90 -4.22 -12.90 1.26
C PRO A 90 -5.46 -12.14 0.79
N THR A 91 -6.51 -12.84 0.36
CA THR A 91 -7.75 -12.20 -0.08
C THR A 91 -8.46 -11.54 1.10
N LYS A 92 -8.60 -12.27 2.22
CA LYS A 92 -9.20 -11.73 3.45
C LYS A 92 -8.38 -10.59 4.02
N VAL A 93 -7.04 -10.74 4.04
CA VAL A 93 -6.13 -9.67 4.49
C VAL A 93 -6.35 -8.39 3.70
N MET A 94 -6.43 -8.49 2.37
CA MET A 94 -6.61 -7.29 1.56
C MET A 94 -8.00 -6.67 1.70
N ASP A 95 -9.06 -7.45 1.93
CA ASP A 95 -10.39 -6.91 2.24
C ASP A 95 -10.41 -6.15 3.58
N GLU A 96 -9.73 -6.68 4.60
CA GLU A 96 -9.56 -6.04 5.92
C GLU A 96 -8.74 -4.73 5.83
N VAL A 97 -7.60 -4.77 5.14
CA VAL A 97 -6.77 -3.59 4.89
C VAL A 97 -7.52 -2.55 4.06
N TYR A 98 -8.28 -2.98 3.04
CA TYR A 98 -9.15 -2.08 2.28
C TYR A 98 -10.16 -1.36 3.18
N THR A 99 -10.77 -2.10 4.11
CA THR A 99 -11.71 -1.54 5.09
C THR A 99 -11.04 -0.49 5.97
N GLU A 100 -9.81 -0.75 6.45
CA GLU A 100 -9.03 0.21 7.21
C GLU A 100 -8.74 1.49 6.39
N ILE A 101 -8.18 1.39 5.19
CA ILE A 101 -7.85 2.58 4.39
C ILE A 101 -9.09 3.35 3.96
N ASN A 102 -10.24 2.68 3.82
CA ASN A 102 -11.50 3.34 3.48
C ASN A 102 -12.19 3.98 4.69
N SER A 103 -11.93 3.50 5.92
CA SER A 103 -12.41 4.15 7.15
C SER A 103 -11.79 5.54 7.37
N ARG A 104 -10.65 5.80 6.73
CA ARG A 104 -10.01 7.11 6.71
C ARG A 104 -10.87 8.05 5.85
N SER A 105 -11.73 8.82 6.51
CA SER A 105 -12.53 9.87 5.89
C SER A 105 -11.79 11.22 5.91
N GLY A 106 -12.18 12.07 4.97
CA GLY A 106 -11.60 13.38 4.74
C GLY A 106 -12.14 13.94 3.43
N GLU A 107 -11.76 15.16 3.11
CA GLU A 107 -12.23 15.84 1.91
C GLU A 107 -11.12 16.66 1.27
N LEU A 108 -11.17 16.79 -0.05
CA LEU A 108 -10.31 17.71 -0.78
C LEU A 108 -10.77 19.14 -0.52
N ARG A 109 -10.00 19.91 0.25
CA ARG A 109 -10.15 21.36 0.39
C ARG A 109 -8.97 22.05 -0.28
N GLU A 110 -9.25 22.91 -1.26
CA GLU A 110 -8.23 23.72 -1.94
C GLU A 110 -7.08 22.89 -2.53
N GLY A 111 -7.40 21.73 -3.11
CA GLY A 111 -6.40 20.82 -3.68
C GLY A 111 -5.61 20.00 -2.65
N LYS A 112 -5.93 20.11 -1.36
CA LYS A 112 -5.32 19.33 -0.27
C LYS A 112 -6.37 18.42 0.37
N PHE A 113 -6.08 17.12 0.46
CA PHE A 113 -6.92 16.19 1.23
C PHE A 113 -6.78 16.48 2.73
N VAL A 114 -7.86 16.96 3.36
CA VAL A 114 -7.95 17.26 4.79
C VAL A 114 -8.65 16.09 5.46
N LYS A 115 -7.93 15.42 6.37
CA LYS A 115 -8.46 14.30 7.16
C LYS A 115 -9.56 14.79 8.09
N ASP A 116 -10.62 14.01 8.22
CA ASP A 116 -11.67 14.27 9.21
C ASP A 116 -11.17 13.88 10.61
N PRO A 117 -11.03 14.83 11.55
CA PRO A 117 -10.55 14.54 12.90
C PRO A 117 -11.56 13.73 13.74
N GLN A 118 -12.82 13.61 13.30
CA GLN A 118 -13.86 12.81 13.95
C GLN A 118 -14.06 11.44 13.28
N ALA A 119 -13.24 11.10 12.27
CA ALA A 119 -13.29 9.81 11.63
C ALA A 119 -13.11 8.68 12.66
N ILE A 120 -14.07 7.76 12.70
CA ILE A 120 -13.87 6.50 13.44
C ILE A 120 -12.94 5.65 12.60
N LEU A 121 -11.68 5.61 13.02
CA LEU A 121 -10.67 4.81 12.34
C LEU A 121 -10.89 3.33 12.66
N TYR A 122 -10.91 2.52 11.61
CA TYR A 122 -10.87 1.07 11.72
C TYR A 122 -9.43 0.60 11.64
N THR A 123 -9.07 -0.41 12.43
CA THR A 123 -7.80 -1.13 12.30
C THR A 123 -8.10 -2.53 11.81
N ALA A 124 -7.44 -2.95 10.74
CA ALA A 124 -7.64 -4.26 10.12
C ALA A 124 -7.53 -5.41 11.14
N ASP A 125 -8.55 -6.27 11.22
CA ASP A 125 -8.50 -7.47 12.08
C ASP A 125 -7.85 -8.63 11.32
N LEU A 126 -6.52 -8.57 11.23
CA LEU A 126 -5.75 -9.60 10.53
C LEU A 126 -5.87 -10.98 11.20
N LYS A 127 -6.21 -11.08 12.49
CA LYS A 127 -6.35 -12.40 13.16
C LYS A 127 -7.47 -13.22 12.53
N SER A 128 -8.56 -12.57 12.14
CA SER A 128 -9.68 -13.20 11.44
C SER A 128 -9.32 -13.73 10.04
N CYS A 129 -8.19 -13.27 9.48
CA CYS A 129 -7.74 -13.63 8.15
C CYS A 129 -6.89 -14.90 8.10
N ARG A 130 -6.59 -15.54 9.23
CA ARG A 130 -5.88 -16.83 9.21
C ARG A 130 -6.69 -17.87 8.43
N TYR A 131 -6.00 -18.77 7.74
CA TYR A 131 -6.65 -20.00 7.30
C TYR A 131 -7.20 -20.70 8.54
N SER A 132 -8.44 -21.20 8.47
CA SER A 132 -8.95 -22.08 9.51
C SER A 132 -7.98 -23.24 9.65
N GLU A 133 -7.63 -23.62 10.88
CA GLU A 133 -7.00 -24.91 11.10
C GLU A 133 -7.97 -25.95 10.54
N GLU A 134 -7.60 -26.59 9.42
CA GLU A 134 -8.34 -27.75 8.94
C GLU A 134 -8.19 -28.84 10.03
N GLU A 135 -9.32 -29.30 10.58
CA GLU A 135 -9.38 -30.51 11.42
C GLU A 135 -8.93 -31.76 10.65
#